data_AF-A0A3B8XMH8-F1
#
_entry.id   AF-A0A3B8XMH8-F1
#
_cell.length_a   1.000
_cell.length_b   1.000
_cell.length_c   1.000
_cell.angle_alpha   90.00
_cell.angle_beta   90.00
_cell.angle_gamma   90.00
#
_symmetry.space_group_name_H-M   'P 1'
#
loop_
_entity.id
_entity.type
_entity.pdbx_description
1 polymer ?
#
loop_
_entity_poly.entity_id
_entity_poly.type
_entity_poly.pdbx_seq_one_letter_code
_entity_poly.pdbx_strand_id
1 'polypeptide(L)' 'HMNGASMFFIAVYIHMFRGLYYGSYKAPREVLWILGVLIYLLMMATAFFGYVLPWGQMSFW' A
#
# COMPACT_ATOMS: atom_id res chain seq x y z
N HIS A 1 -8.41 -13.66 5.22
CA HIS A 1 -8.52 -12.32 4.62
C HIS A 1 -7.79 -11.26 5.45
N MET A 2 -8.08 -11.09 6.75
CA MET A 2 -7.47 -10.07 7.63
C MET A 2 -5.93 -10.09 7.63
N ASN A 3 -5.31 -11.23 7.96
CA ASN A 3 -3.84 -11.34 7.97
C ASN A 3 -3.22 -11.15 6.57
N GLY A 4 -3.97 -11.43 5.51
CA GLY A 4 -3.53 -11.21 4.13
C GLY A 4 -3.36 -9.73 3.83
N ALA A 5 -4.26 -8.87 4.33
CA ALA A 5 -4.11 -7.42 4.22
C ALA A 5 -2.82 -6.94 4.92
N SER A 6 -2.55 -7.41 6.14
CA SER A 6 -1.33 -7.06 6.87
C SER A 6 -0.06 -7.48 6.13
N MET A 7 -0.03 -8.70 5.59
CA MET A 7 1.09 -9.20 4.78
C MET A 7 1.29 -8.36 3.51
N PHE A 8 0.21 -7.90 2.89
CA PHE A 8 0.29 -7.08 1.69
C PHE A 8 0.94 -5.71 1.95
N PHE A 9 0.59 -5.05 3.07
CA PHE A 9 1.27 -3.82 3.49
C PHE A 9 2.75 -4.04 3.79
N ILE A 10 3.11 -5.12 4.50
CA ILE A 10 4.52 -5.45 4.78
C ILE A 10 5.30 -5.61 3.47
N ALA A 11 4.75 -6.36 2.51
CA ALA A 11 5.38 -6.57 1.21
C ALA A 11 5.58 -5.24 0.45
N VAL A 12 4.57 -4.36 0.44
CA VAL A 12 4.67 -3.06 -0.23
C VAL A 12 5.65 -2.13 0.45
N TYR A 13 5.73 -2.12 1.78
CA TYR A 13 6.76 -1.33 2.48
C TYR A 13 8.16 -1.79 2.12
N ILE A 14 8.43 -3.10 2.17
CA ILE A 14 9.74 -3.64 1.74
C ILE A 14 10.01 -3.27 0.27
N HIS A 15 9.03 -3.40 -0.60
CA HIS A 15 9.14 -3.05 -2.02
C HIS A 15 9.48 -1.57 -2.23
N MET A 16 8.81 -0.65 -1.52
CA MET A 16 9.09 0.79 -1.58
C MET A 16 10.48 1.11 -1.04
N PHE A 17 10.88 0.57 0.11
CA PHE A 17 12.21 0.78 0.66
C PHE A 17 13.31 0.28 -0.26
N ARG A 18 13.12 -0.89 -0.89
CA ARG A 18 14.00 -1.39 -1.95
C ARG A 18 14.08 -0.38 -3.10
N GLY A 19 12.95 0.18 -3.52
CA GLY A 19 12.90 1.21 -4.56
C GLY A 19 13.68 2.48 -4.19
N LEU A 20 13.58 2.92 -2.94
CA LEU A 20 14.31 4.07 -2.41
C LEU A 20 15.82 3.79 -2.32
N TYR A 21 16.21 2.63 -1.80
CA TYR A 21 17.60 2.24 -1.60
C TYR A 21 18.36 2.13 -2.92
N TYR A 22 17.77 1.52 -3.95
CA TYR A 22 18.41 1.35 -5.26
C TYR A 22 18.12 2.50 -6.24
N GLY A 23 17.50 3.61 -5.79
CA GLY A 23 17.17 4.74 -6.67
C GLY A 23 16.28 4.36 -7.84
N SER A 24 15.40 3.36 -7.68
CA SER A 24 14.56 2.84 -8.76
C SER A 24 13.45 3.80 -9.21
N TYR A 25 13.26 4.89 -8.48
CA TYR A 25 12.38 6.01 -8.83
C TYR A 25 13.02 7.05 -9.76
N LYS A 26 14.34 6.98 -9.99
CA LYS A 26 15.06 7.92 -10.86
C LYS A 26 14.82 7.62 -12.34
N ALA A 27 15.19 8.58 -13.20
CA ALA A 27 15.17 8.45 -14.64
C ALA A 27 15.73 7.11 -15.14
N PRO A 28 15.09 6.45 -16.12
CA PRO A 28 13.85 6.81 -16.83
C PRO A 28 12.58 6.14 -16.25
N ARG A 29 12.53 5.90 -14.92
CA ARG A 29 11.49 5.09 -14.26
C ARG A 29 10.53 5.91 -13.38
N GLU A 30 10.46 7.23 -13.58
CA GLU A 30 9.62 8.12 -12.80
C GLU A 30 8.13 7.77 -12.91
N VAL A 31 7.66 7.46 -14.13
CA VAL A 31 6.25 7.09 -14.37
C VAL A 31 5.90 5.79 -13.64
N LEU A 32 6.81 4.80 -13.62
CA LEU A 32 6.62 3.55 -12.87
C LEU A 32 6.50 3.82 -11.37
N TRP A 33 7.31 4.74 -10.84
CA TRP A 33 7.22 5.14 -9.44
C TRP A 33 5.91 5.86 -9.12
N ILE A 34 5.47 6.80 -9.95
CA ILE A 34 4.21 7.52 -9.77
C ILE A 34 3.02 6.55 -9.80
N LEU A 35 2.99 5.60 -10.75
CA LEU A 35 1.97 4.55 -10.77
C LEU A 35 2.03 3.68 -9.51
N GLY A 36 3.23 3.34 -9.03
CA GLY A 36 3.40 2.63 -7.75
C GLY A 36 2.81 3.40 -6.56
N VAL A 37 3.01 4.71 -6.49
CA VAL A 37 2.42 5.56 -5.44
C VAL A 37 0.89 5.60 -5.56
N LEU A 38 0.34 5.71 -6.78
CA LEU A 38 -1.11 5.63 -6.99
C LEU A 38 -1.69 4.29 -6.52
N ILE A 39 -1.03 3.18 -6.85
CA ILE A 39 -1.44 1.84 -6.38
C ILE A 39 -1.39 1.77 -4.85
N TYR A 40 -0.36 2.33 -4.22
CA TYR A 40 -0.26 2.39 -2.76
C TYR A 40 -1.44 3.14 -2.14
N LEU A 41 -1.84 4.29 -2.69
CA LEU A 41 -3.01 5.04 -2.22
C LEU A 41 -4.32 4.28 -2.39
N LEU A 42 -4.52 3.64 -3.54
CA LEU A 42 -5.70 2.80 -3.78
C LEU A 42 -5.75 1.59 -2.84
N MET A 43 -4.61 1.01 -2.52
CA MET A 43 -4.48 -0.10 -1.56
C MET A 43 -4.85 0.36 -0.15
N MET A 44 -4.40 1.54 0.28
CA MET A 44 -4.81 2.14 1.57
C MET A 44 -6.33 2.35 1.63
N ALA A 45 -6.92 2.94 0.59
CA ALA A 45 -8.36 3.12 0.52
C ALA A 45 -9.12 1.79 0.57
N THR A 46 -8.68 0.80 -0.19
CA THR A 46 -9.29 -0.55 -0.22
C THR A 46 -9.23 -1.22 1.14
N ALA A 47 -8.07 -1.17 1.81
CA ALA A 47 -7.90 -1.74 3.14
C ALA A 47 -8.76 -1.04 4.19
N PHE A 48 -8.84 0.30 4.12
CA PHE A 48 -9.69 1.10 4.99
C PHE A 48 -11.17 0.70 4.83
N PHE A 49 -11.72 0.75 3.62
CA PHE A 49 -13.12 0.37 3.41
C PHE A 49 -13.39 -1.09 3.79
N GLY A 50 -12.45 -2.00 3.51
CA GLY A 50 -12.53 -3.38 3.95
C GLY A 50 -12.56 -3.54 5.48
N TYR A 51 -11.87 -2.67 6.22
CA TYR A 51 -11.87 -2.65 7.68
C TYR A 51 -13.16 -2.08 8.29
N VAL A 52 -13.89 -1.24 7.54
CA VAL A 52 -15.18 -0.67 7.97
C VAL A 52 -16.31 -1.72 7.89
N LEU A 53 -16.25 -2.67 6.95
CA LEU A 53 -17.34 -3.64 6.69
C LEU A 53 -17.81 -4.46 7.90
N PRO A 54 -16.95 -4.94 8.82
CA PRO A 54 -17.39 -5.72 9.99
C PRO A 54 -18.17 -4.90 11.03
N TRP A 55 -18.17 -3.56 10.93
CA TRP A 55 -18.92 -2.65 11.80
C TRP A 55 -18.68 -2.85 13.31
N GLY A 56 -17.45 -3.17 13.71
CA GLY A 56 -17.02 -3.20 15.11
C GLY A 56 -16.74 -1.80 15.68
N GLN A 57 -16.45 -1.70 16.98
CA GLN A 57 -16.09 -0.42 17.62
C GLN A 57 -14.95 0.28 16.88
N MET A 58 -13.85 -0.43 16.63
CA MET A 58 -12.70 0.11 15.88
C MET A 58 -12.99 0.34 14.40
N SER A 59 -14.02 -0.31 13.83
CA SER A 59 -14.43 -0.07 12.44
C SER A 59 -15.27 1.20 12.29
N PHE A 60 -15.99 1.57 13.36
CA PHE A 60 -16.89 2.73 13.38
C PHE A 60 -16.18 4.03 13.77
N TRP A 61 -15.28 3.95 14.75
CA TRP A 61 -14.43 5.06 15.19
C TRP A 61 -13.16 5.17 14.33
#